data_AF-M5U0R9-F1
#
_entry.id   AF-M5U0R9-F1
#
_cell.length_a   1.000
_cell.length_b   1.000
_cell.length_c   1.000
_cell.angle_alpha   90.00
_cell.angle_beta   90.00
_cell.angle_gamma   90.00
#
_symmetry.space_group_name_H-M   'P 1'
#
loop_
_entity.id
_entity.type
_entity.pdbx_description
1 polymer ?
#
loop_
_entity_poly.entity_id
_entity_poly.type
_entity_poly.pdbx_seq_one_letter_code
_entity_poly.pdbx_strand_id
1 'polypeptide(L)'
;MAMSCSDPPPKTLSESDFMRLFVQHELALRAYARSILPTWNAVDDAIQEASVTMWQKFSQLDTEDGFLPWAKVIVRFKCLSL
;
A
#
# COMPACT_ATOMS: atom_id res chain seq x y z
N MET A 1 -34.34 31.01 -3.89
CA MET A 1 -33.01 31.11 -3.26
C MET A 1 -32.37 29.74 -3.31
N ALA A 2 -31.11 29.69 -3.71
CA ALA A 2 -30.43 28.54 -4.30
C ALA A 2 -30.35 27.31 -3.39
N MET A 3 -30.51 26.14 -4.01
CA MET A 3 -30.21 24.83 -3.44
C MET A 3 -28.70 24.72 -3.31
N SER A 4 -28.20 24.56 -2.09
CA SER A 4 -26.77 24.33 -1.84
C SER A 4 -26.41 22.96 -2.41
N CYS A 5 -25.66 22.94 -3.51
CA CYS A 5 -24.93 21.76 -3.95
C CYS A 5 -23.81 21.54 -2.93
N SER A 6 -24.04 20.67 -1.95
CA SER A 6 -22.96 20.16 -1.10
C SER A 6 -22.11 19.24 -1.98
N ASP A 7 -20.86 19.63 -2.25
CA ASP A 7 -19.90 18.71 -2.88
C ASP A 7 -19.84 17.40 -2.07
N PRO A 8 -19.79 16.23 -2.73
CA PRO A 8 -19.61 14.98 -2.00
C PRO A 8 -18.30 15.06 -1.20
N PRO A 9 -18.27 14.54 0.05
CA PRO A 9 -17.05 14.53 0.83
C PRO A 9 -15.92 13.86 0.02
N PRO A 10 -14.65 14.31 0.17
CA PRO A 10 -13.53 13.69 -0.51
C PRO A 10 -13.55 12.17 -0.27
N LYS A 11 -13.44 11.37 -1.33
CA LYS A 11 -13.41 9.91 -1.21
C LYS A 11 -12.13 9.49 -0.52
N THR A 12 -12.19 9.23 0.78
CA THR A 12 -11.13 8.58 1.54
C THR A 12 -11.19 7.08 1.28
N LEU A 13 -10.03 6.43 1.05
CA LEU A 13 -9.98 4.97 0.88
C LEU A 13 -10.52 4.26 2.12
N SER A 14 -11.34 3.24 1.91
CA SER A 14 -11.82 2.38 3.00
C SER A 14 -10.85 1.24 3.30
N GLU A 15 -11.02 0.59 4.44
CA GLU A 15 -10.31 -0.64 4.80
C GLU A 15 -10.49 -1.75 3.75
N SER A 16 -11.69 -1.87 3.18
CA SER A 16 -11.99 -2.83 2.12
C SER A 16 -11.26 -2.50 0.81
N ASP A 17 -11.12 -1.21 0.48
CA ASP A 17 -10.35 -0.78 -0.68
C ASP A 17 -8.87 -1.09 -0.48
N PHE A 18 -8.33 -0.86 0.72
CA PHE A 18 -6.98 -1.28 1.06
C PHE A 18 -6.79 -2.79 0.86
N MET A 19 -7.67 -3.63 1.41
CA MET A 19 -7.52 -5.08 1.29
C MET A 19 -7.58 -5.54 -0.17
N ARG A 20 -8.46 -4.94 -0.97
CA ARG A 20 -8.54 -5.19 -2.42
C ARG A 20 -7.23 -4.83 -3.12
N LEU A 21 -6.71 -3.62 -2.89
CA LEU A 21 -5.47 -3.13 -3.50
C LEU A 21 -4.26 -3.95 -3.07
N PHE A 22 -4.19 -4.31 -1.79
CA PHE A 22 -3.10 -5.10 -1.24
C PHE A 22 -3.06 -6.48 -1.91
N VAL A 23 -4.17 -7.21 -1.93
CA VAL A 23 -4.25 -8.54 -2.59
C VAL A 23 -3.95 -8.43 -4.08
N GLN A 24 -4.48 -7.41 -4.76
CA GLN A 24 -4.21 -7.16 -6.18
C GLN A 24 -2.72 -6.97 -6.49
N HIS A 25 -1.97 -6.34 -5.58
CA HIS A 25 -0.57 -5.96 -5.80
C HIS A 25 0.45 -6.79 -5.03
N GLU A 26 0.04 -7.73 -4.17
CA GLU A 26 0.93 -8.52 -3.31
C GLU A 26 2.03 -9.23 -4.12
N LEU A 27 1.65 -9.89 -5.22
CA LEU A 27 2.60 -10.59 -6.09
C LEU A 27 3.66 -9.63 -6.68
N ALA A 28 3.25 -8.43 -7.09
CA ALA A 28 4.15 -7.43 -7.63
C ALA A 28 5.10 -6.87 -6.56
N LEU A 29 4.63 -6.72 -5.33
CA LEU A 29 5.44 -6.30 -4.18
C LEU A 29 6.44 -7.39 -3.79
N ARG A 30 6.02 -8.67 -3.75
CA ARG A 30 6.91 -9.82 -3.52
C ARG A 30 7.99 -9.92 -4.59
N ALA A 31 7.64 -9.77 -5.87
CA ALA A 31 8.61 -9.78 -6.96
C ALA A 31 9.61 -8.62 -6.84
N TYR A 32 9.14 -7.44 -6.46
CA TYR A 32 9.99 -6.28 -6.21
C TYR A 32 10.94 -6.52 -5.01
N ALA A 33 10.44 -7.00 -3.88
CA ALA A 33 11.26 -7.36 -2.72
C ALA A 33 12.31 -8.43 -3.08
N ARG A 34 11.92 -9.44 -3.88
CA ARG A 34 12.83 -10.49 -4.33
C ARG A 34 13.98 -9.98 -5.20
N SER A 35 13.79 -8.88 -5.91
CA SER A 35 14.88 -8.23 -6.65
C SER A 35 15.93 -7.55 -5.76
N ILE A 36 15.59 -7.32 -4.48
CA ILE A 36 16.45 -6.66 -3.48
C ILE A 36 17.07 -7.70 -2.52
N LEU A 37 16.28 -8.69 -2.10
CA LEU A 37 16.65 -9.63 -1.04
C LEU A 37 17.12 -10.99 -1.60
N PRO A 38 18.09 -11.65 -0.95
CA PRO A 38 18.69 -12.89 -1.46
C PRO A 38 17.84 -14.14 -1.23
N THR A 39 16.96 -14.15 -0.22
CA THR A 39 16.20 -15.33 0.22
C THR A 39 14.70 -15.07 0.25
N TRP A 40 13.90 -16.13 0.09
CA TRP A 40 12.44 -16.03 0.20
C TRP A 40 11.97 -15.72 1.62
N ASN A 41 12.66 -16.25 2.65
CA ASN A 41 12.35 -15.91 4.04
C ASN A 41 12.47 -14.40 4.29
N ALA A 42 13.56 -13.77 3.81
CA ALA A 42 13.71 -12.32 3.95
C ALA A 42 12.62 -11.55 3.17
N VAL A 43 12.19 -12.05 2.02
CA VAL A 43 11.06 -11.47 1.27
C VAL A 43 9.77 -11.55 2.07
N ASP A 44 9.48 -12.70 2.68
CA ASP A 44 8.29 -12.88 3.50
C ASP A 44 8.30 -11.93 4.71
N ASP A 45 9.43 -11.80 5.41
CA ASP A 45 9.60 -10.87 6.53
C ASP A 45 9.39 -9.40 6.09
N ALA A 46 10.02 -9.00 4.97
CA ALA A 46 9.86 -7.66 4.41
C ALA A 46 8.41 -7.34 4.06
N ILE A 47 7.72 -8.28 3.41
CA ILE A 47 6.33 -8.11 3.00
C ILE A 47 5.41 -8.06 4.22
N GLN A 48 5.64 -8.89 5.23
CA GLN A 48 4.86 -8.87 6.46
C GLN A 48 4.96 -7.51 7.17
N GLU A 49 6.18 -7.03 7.43
CA GLU A 49 6.38 -5.74 8.09
C GLU A 49 5.90 -4.55 7.25
N ALA A 50 6.08 -4.62 5.93
CA ALA A 50 5.60 -3.60 5.02
C ALA A 50 4.06 -3.57 5.03
N SER A 51 3.39 -4.72 5.08
CA SER A 51 1.92 -4.80 5.11
C SER A 51 1.34 -4.12 6.35
N VAL A 52 1.94 -4.33 7.53
CA VAL A 52 1.55 -3.63 8.77
C VAL A 52 1.74 -2.11 8.62
N THR A 53 2.87 -1.69 8.06
CA THR A 53 3.15 -0.27 7.84
C THR A 53 2.17 0.36 6.85
N MET A 54 1.81 -0.36 5.78
CA MET A 54 0.82 0.08 4.81
C MET A 54 -0.55 0.23 5.47
N TRP A 55 -0.99 -0.75 6.25
CA TRP A 55 -2.26 -0.66 6.99
C TRP A 55 -2.32 0.52 7.96
N GLN A 56 -1.21 0.88 8.62
CA GLN A 56 -1.19 2.03 9.52
C GLN A 56 -1.24 3.38 8.79
N LYS A 57 -0.92 3.40 7.49
CA LYS A 57 -0.71 4.63 6.71
C LYS A 57 -1.61 4.75 5.49
N PHE A 58 -2.46 3.77 5.18
CA PHE A 58 -3.24 3.78 3.93
C PHE A 58 -4.22 4.95 3.84
N SER A 59 -4.64 5.51 4.97
CA SER A 59 -5.46 6.72 5.02
C SER A 59 -4.77 7.97 4.46
N GLN A 60 -3.44 7.92 4.24
CA GLN A 60 -2.66 8.97 3.60
C GLN A 60 -2.68 8.89 2.07
N LEU A 61 -3.25 7.82 1.49
CA LEU A 61 -3.37 7.68 0.05
C LEU A 61 -4.61 8.43 -0.45
N ASP A 62 -4.39 9.37 -1.36
CA ASP A 62 -5.46 10.14 -2.00
C ASP A 62 -6.18 9.36 -3.09
N THR A 63 -5.51 8.38 -3.72
CA THR A 63 -6.02 7.64 -4.88
C THR A 63 -5.57 6.18 -4.88
N GLU A 64 -6.38 5.30 -5.47
CA GLU A 64 -6.05 3.88 -5.67
C GLU A 64 -4.83 3.69 -6.58
N ASP A 65 -4.71 4.50 -7.64
CA ASP A 65 -3.60 4.44 -8.60
C ASP A 65 -2.24 4.74 -7.95
N GLY A 66 -2.23 5.49 -6.85
CA GLY A 66 -1.04 5.79 -6.06
C GLY A 66 -0.56 4.63 -5.20
N PHE A 67 -1.35 3.57 -5.00
CA PHE A 67 -1.06 2.50 -4.05
C PHE A 67 0.25 1.78 -4.36
N LEU A 68 0.42 1.27 -5.58
CA LEU A 68 1.58 0.46 -5.94
C LEU A 68 2.92 1.22 -5.83
N PRO A 69 3.10 2.44 -6.40
CA PRO A 69 4.35 3.19 -6.23
C PRO A 69 4.63 3.53 -4.77
N TRP A 70 3.61 3.90 -4.00
CA TRP A 70 3.75 4.17 -2.56
C TRP A 70 4.16 2.91 -1.76
N ALA A 71 3.50 1.78 -2.02
CA ALA A 71 3.77 0.51 -1.36
C ALA A 71 5.20 0.02 -1.64
N LYS A 72 5.69 0.20 -2.88
CA LYS A 72 7.09 -0.11 -3.23
C LYS A 72 8.11 0.69 -2.44
N VAL A 73 7.82 1.95 -2.10
CA VAL A 73 8.70 2.76 -1.25
C VAL A 73 8.80 2.14 0.15
N ILE A 74 7.68 1.77 0.75
CA ILE A 74 7.63 1.10 2.05
C ILE A 74 8.41 -0.22 2.01
N VAL A 75 8.13 -1.07 1.02
CA VAL A 75 8.82 -2.36 0.83
C VAL A 75 10.33 -2.16 0.69
N ARG A 76 10.77 -1.17 -0.10
CA ARG A 76 12.20 -0.87 -0.26
C ARG A 76 12.85 -0.54 1.08
N PHE A 77 12.22 0.31 1.90
CA PHE A 77 12.77 0.66 3.20
C PHE A 77 12.85 -0.55 4.13
N LYS A 78 11.82 -1.41 4.12
CA LYS A 78 11.85 -2.67 4.89
C LYS A 78 12.96 -3.61 4.44
N CYS A 79 13.15 -3.79 3.13
CA CYS A 79 14.24 -4.61 2.61
C CYS A 79 15.63 -4.11 3.02
N LEU A 80 15.80 -2.79 3.20
CA LEU A 80 17.09 -2.19 3.59
C LEU A 80 17.31 -2.15 5.11
N SER A 81 16.30 -2.52 5.91
CA SER A 81 16.37 -2.56 7.38
C SER A 81 16.40 -3.98 7.94
N LEU A 82 16.32 -5.01 7.10
CA LEU A 82 16.43 -6.41 7.47
C LEU A 82 17.88 -6.86 7.67
#